data_AF-A0A1D6ECG2-F1
#
_entry.id   AF-A0A1D6ECG2-F1
#
_cell.length_a   1.000
_cell.length_b   1.000
_cell.length_c   1.000
_cell.angle_alpha   90.00
_cell.angle_beta   90.00
_cell.angle_gamma   90.00
#
_symmetry.space_group_name_H-M   'P 1'
#
loop_
_entity.id
_entity.type
_entity.pdbx_description
1 polymer ?
#
loop_
_entity_poly.entity_id
_entity_poly.type
_entity_poly.pdbx_seq_one_letter_code
_entity_poly.pdbx_strand_id
1 'polypeptide(L)'
;MLGMSRTGLAGAALRVALTALLPLVLPAYYVYKLTTYLLGAVFPEDVAGKVVLITGASSGIGEHLAYEYAKRGAYLALVARREASLREVGDVALGLGSPGVLVLPADVSKPRDCEGFIDDTISYFGRLDHLVNNASIWQVCKFEEIQDVRHLRALMDINFWGHVYPTRLAIPHLQLVLHIHREEHLLQCQQGGGAQLLRHPEDGAGQRHPHHRGGARRGGV
;
A
#
# COMPACT_ATOMS: atom_id res chain seq x y z
N MET A 1 -40.53 47.88 -2.96
CA MET A 1 -39.45 47.35 -3.82
C MET A 1 -38.35 46.81 -2.93
N LEU A 2 -37.82 45.65 -3.30
CA LEU A 2 -37.04 44.65 -2.55
C LEU A 2 -36.18 45.11 -1.35
N GLY A 3 -36.49 44.57 -0.17
CA GLY A 3 -35.57 44.51 0.97
C GLY A 3 -34.69 43.26 0.87
N MET A 4 -33.48 43.40 0.33
CA MET A 4 -32.47 42.34 0.42
C MET A 4 -31.96 42.26 1.86
N SER A 5 -32.22 41.13 2.53
CA SER A 5 -31.77 40.86 3.89
C SER A 5 -30.25 40.98 4.01
N ARG A 6 -29.76 41.67 5.05
CA ARG A 6 -28.33 41.89 5.33
C ARG A 6 -27.48 40.60 5.36
N THR A 7 -28.11 39.45 5.57
CA THR A 7 -27.46 38.13 5.50
C THR A 7 -27.05 37.70 4.09
N GLY A 8 -27.71 38.20 3.04
CA GLY A 8 -27.40 37.86 1.65
C GLY A 8 -26.15 38.56 1.09
N LEU A 9 -25.93 39.82 1.46
CA LEU A 9 -24.75 40.58 0.99
C LEU A 9 -23.43 40.08 1.60
N ALA A 10 -23.43 39.75 2.89
CA ALA A 10 -22.24 39.21 3.56
C ALA A 10 -21.82 37.85 2.97
N GLY A 11 -22.79 36.98 2.64
CA GLY A 11 -22.54 35.71 1.99
C GLY A 11 -22.01 35.86 0.55
N ALA A 12 -22.52 36.84 -0.20
CA ALA A 12 -22.02 37.13 -1.55
C ALA A 12 -20.58 37.68 -1.53
N ALA A 13 -20.28 38.60 -0.62
CA ALA A 13 -18.93 39.15 -0.46
C ALA A 13 -17.91 38.07 -0.05
N LEU A 14 -18.29 37.16 0.86
CA LEU A 14 -17.44 36.04 1.27
C LEU A 14 -17.15 35.08 0.09
N ARG A 15 -18.16 34.79 -0.74
CA ARG A 15 -17.99 33.93 -1.92
C ARG A 15 -17.05 34.57 -2.95
N VAL A 16 -17.22 35.86 -3.24
CA VAL A 16 -16.36 36.60 -4.17
C VAL A 16 -14.92 36.65 -3.65
N ALA A 17 -14.73 36.91 -2.34
CA ALA A 17 -13.42 36.89 -1.72
C ALA A 17 -12.76 35.50 -1.78
N LEU A 18 -13.49 34.43 -1.49
CA LEU A 18 -12.96 33.05 -1.59
C LEU A 18 -12.56 32.71 -3.03
N THR A 19 -13.39 33.04 -4.01
CA THR A 19 -13.12 32.76 -5.42
C THR A 19 -11.97 33.60 -5.98
N ALA A 20 -11.72 34.80 -5.44
CA ALA A 20 -10.61 35.64 -5.84
C ALA A 20 -9.29 35.22 -5.15
N LEU A 21 -9.37 34.67 -3.94
CA LEU A 21 -8.21 34.18 -3.19
C LEU A 21 -7.69 32.83 -3.73
N LEU A 22 -8.59 31.97 -4.21
CA LEU A 22 -8.25 30.64 -4.74
C LEU A 22 -7.20 30.67 -5.88
N PRO A 23 -7.35 31.47 -6.96
CA PRO A 23 -6.37 31.56 -8.02
C PRO A 23 -5.09 32.30 -7.61
N LEU A 24 -5.06 32.97 -6.46
CA LEU A 24 -3.85 33.59 -5.92
C LEU A 24 -2.99 32.57 -5.15
N VAL A 25 -3.63 31.66 -4.41
CA VAL A 25 -2.94 30.66 -3.57
C VAL A 25 -2.57 29.40 -4.35
N LEU A 26 -3.41 28.97 -5.30
CA LEU A 26 -3.19 27.74 -6.07
C LEU A 26 -1.89 27.74 -6.88
N PRO A 27 -1.50 28.79 -7.63
CA PRO A 27 -0.26 28.78 -8.41
C PRO A 27 0.98 28.68 -7.51
N ALA A 28 1.01 29.43 -6.41
CA ALA A 28 2.09 29.34 -5.42
C ALA A 28 2.17 27.94 -4.80
N TYR A 29 1.01 27.33 -4.51
CA TYR A 29 0.92 25.96 -4.03
C TYR A 29 1.41 24.92 -5.05
N TYR A 30 1.06 25.06 -6.33
CA TYR A 30 1.52 24.16 -7.39
C TYR A 30 3.01 24.35 -7.70
N VAL A 31 3.53 25.58 -7.64
CA VAL A 31 4.97 25.85 -7.75
C VAL A 31 5.71 25.23 -6.56
N TYR A 32 5.21 25.38 -5.34
CA TYR A 32 5.75 24.68 -4.17
C TYR A 32 5.71 23.16 -4.34
N LYS A 33 4.56 22.59 -4.75
CA LYS A 33 4.41 21.15 -4.98
C LYS A 33 5.38 20.67 -6.07
N LEU A 34 5.47 21.38 -7.19
CA LEU A 34 6.36 21.05 -8.30
C LEU A 34 7.83 21.15 -7.89
N THR A 35 8.22 22.20 -7.18
CA THR A 35 9.59 22.36 -6.71
C THR A 35 9.96 21.27 -5.70
N THR A 36 9.10 20.93 -4.75
CA THR A 36 9.33 19.79 -3.84
C THR A 36 9.39 18.45 -4.57
N TYR A 37 8.58 18.25 -5.60
CA TYR A 37 8.60 17.04 -6.43
C TYR A 37 9.92 16.91 -7.21
N LEU A 38 10.37 18.00 -7.83
CA LEU A 38 11.63 18.04 -8.56
C LEU A 38 12.84 17.90 -7.62
N LEU A 39 12.80 18.51 -6.43
CA LEU A 39 13.88 18.38 -5.45
C LEU A 39 13.99 16.94 -4.93
N GLY A 40 12.87 16.30 -4.59
CA GLY A 40 12.84 14.90 -4.13
C GLY A 40 13.29 13.90 -5.21
N ALA A 41 13.01 14.20 -6.48
CA ALA A 41 13.51 13.40 -7.60
C ALA A 41 15.03 13.51 -7.78
N VAL A 42 15.64 14.62 -7.34
CA VAL A 42 17.08 14.88 -7.46
C VAL A 42 17.87 14.38 -6.24
N PHE A 43 17.25 14.29 -5.07
CA PHE A 43 17.89 13.82 -3.83
C PHE A 43 17.21 12.54 -3.32
N PRO A 44 17.59 11.36 -3.82
CA PRO A 44 17.09 10.10 -3.29
C PRO A 44 17.56 9.92 -1.84
N GLU A 45 16.64 9.51 -0.96
CA GLU A 45 16.96 9.17 0.43
C GLU A 45 17.92 7.97 0.47
N ASP A 46 18.99 8.09 1.26
CA ASP A 46 19.91 6.98 1.51
C ASP A 46 19.31 6.04 2.56
N VAL A 47 19.05 4.82 2.12
CA VAL A 47 18.44 3.75 2.93
C VAL A 47 19.47 2.69 3.34
N ALA A 48 20.75 2.88 3.00
CA ALA A 48 21.80 1.96 3.39
C ALA A 48 21.90 1.88 4.92
N GLY A 49 21.89 0.66 5.45
CA GLY A 49 21.95 0.40 6.89
C GLY A 49 20.67 0.75 7.67
N LYS A 50 19.60 1.20 7.00
CA LYS A 50 18.28 1.44 7.61
C LYS A 50 17.50 0.14 7.75
N VAL A 51 16.62 0.07 8.75
CA VAL A 51 15.72 -1.07 8.97
C VAL A 51 14.34 -0.75 8.41
N VAL A 52 13.92 -1.51 7.41
CA VAL A 52 12.68 -1.31 6.67
C VAL A 52 11.76 -2.50 6.89
N LEU A 53 10.60 -2.26 7.49
CA LEU A 53 9.55 -3.26 7.66
C LEU A 53 8.53 -3.15 6.53
N ILE A 54 8.33 -4.23 5.76
CA ILE A 54 7.42 -4.28 4.62
C ILE A 54 6.32 -5.32 4.87
N THR A 55 5.07 -4.87 4.92
CA THR A 55 3.91 -5.78 4.97
C THR A 55 3.44 -6.17 3.56
N GLY A 56 2.93 -7.40 3.41
CA GLY A 56 2.55 -7.94 2.11
C GLY A 56 3.75 -8.18 1.19
N ALA A 57 4.92 -8.49 1.77
CA ALA A 57 6.17 -8.61 1.02
C ALA A 57 6.32 -9.90 0.20
N SER A 58 5.41 -10.87 0.34
CA SER A 58 5.52 -12.19 -0.30
C SER A 58 5.09 -12.24 -1.78
N SER A 59 4.76 -11.11 -2.40
CA SER A 59 4.39 -11.02 -3.83
C SER A 59 4.19 -9.58 -4.31
N GLY A 60 4.28 -9.36 -5.62
CA GLY A 60 3.82 -8.15 -6.27
C GLY A 60 4.61 -6.92 -5.85
N ILE A 61 3.94 -5.81 -5.53
CA ILE A 61 4.62 -4.54 -5.20
C ILE A 61 5.47 -4.68 -3.95
N GLY A 62 5.00 -5.38 -2.91
CA GLY A 62 5.76 -5.58 -1.67
C GLY A 62 7.05 -6.37 -1.89
N GLU A 63 7.02 -7.37 -2.77
CA GLU A 63 8.20 -8.14 -3.17
C GLU A 63 9.22 -7.26 -3.91
N HIS A 64 8.77 -6.52 -4.93
CA HIS A 64 9.65 -5.63 -5.68
C HIS A 64 10.22 -4.51 -4.80
N LEU A 65 9.44 -3.98 -3.86
CA LEU A 65 9.93 -3.03 -2.87
C LEU A 65 11.04 -3.64 -2.01
N ALA A 66 10.87 -4.88 -1.52
CA ALA A 66 11.92 -5.57 -0.78
C ALA A 66 13.22 -5.67 -1.59
N TYR A 67 13.13 -6.00 -2.88
CA TYR A 67 14.29 -6.06 -3.77
C TYR A 67 14.95 -4.70 -4.00
N GLU A 68 14.17 -3.63 -4.18
CA GLU A 68 14.73 -2.28 -4.37
C GLU A 68 15.39 -1.73 -3.11
N TYR A 69 14.81 -1.98 -1.93
CA TYR A 69 15.46 -1.65 -0.66
C TYR A 69 16.72 -2.49 -0.43
N ALA A 70 16.69 -3.78 -0.78
CA ALA A 70 17.85 -4.67 -0.68
C ALA A 70 19.04 -4.19 -1.53
N LYS A 71 18.80 -3.83 -2.80
CA LYS A 71 19.84 -3.29 -3.70
C LYS A 71 20.51 -2.03 -3.17
N ARG A 72 19.82 -1.29 -2.30
CA ARG A 72 20.30 -0.07 -1.66
C ARG A 72 20.91 -0.32 -0.28
N GLY A 73 21.08 -1.58 0.13
CA GLY A 73 21.76 -1.94 1.38
C GLY A 73 20.93 -1.78 2.65
N ALA A 74 19.61 -1.80 2.56
CA ALA A 74 18.73 -1.78 3.73
C ALA A 74 18.62 -3.16 4.40
N TYR A 75 18.47 -3.17 5.72
CA TYR A 75 18.00 -4.33 6.48
C TYR A 75 16.49 -4.45 6.33
N LEU A 76 15.98 -5.67 6.18
CA LEU A 76 14.56 -5.89 5.88
C LEU A 76 13.87 -6.74 6.95
N ALA A 77 12.72 -6.28 7.42
CA ALA A 77 11.73 -7.11 8.10
C ALA A 77 10.56 -7.35 7.16
N LEU A 78 10.41 -8.58 6.68
CA LEU A 78 9.41 -8.94 5.68
C LEU A 78 8.23 -9.62 6.36
N VAL A 79 7.03 -9.06 6.18
CA VAL A 79 5.80 -9.55 6.82
C VAL A 79 4.80 -9.99 5.76
N ALA A 80 4.32 -11.23 5.85
CA ALA A 80 3.20 -11.74 5.06
C ALA A 80 2.66 -13.06 5.63
N ARG A 81 1.49 -13.51 5.19
CA ARG A 81 0.88 -14.77 5.67
C ARG A 81 1.55 -16.04 5.10
N ARG A 82 2.11 -15.96 3.90
CA ARG A 82 2.68 -17.12 3.17
C ARG A 82 4.17 -17.24 3.45
N GLU A 83 4.53 -17.99 4.48
CA GLU A 83 5.92 -18.13 4.93
C GLU A 83 6.88 -18.61 3.84
N ALA A 84 6.52 -19.64 3.07
CA ALA A 84 7.40 -20.19 2.04
C ALA A 84 7.82 -19.13 1.00
N SER A 85 6.84 -18.40 0.43
CA SER A 85 7.12 -17.33 -0.52
C SER A 85 7.85 -16.14 0.13
N LEU A 86 7.59 -15.87 1.41
CA LEU A 86 8.28 -14.80 2.14
C LEU A 86 9.77 -15.13 2.36
N ARG A 87 10.10 -16.41 2.61
CA ARG A 87 11.47 -16.91 2.68
C ARG A 87 12.18 -16.80 1.34
N GLU A 88 11.53 -17.17 0.24
CA GLU A 88 12.09 -17.00 -1.12
C GLU A 88 12.44 -15.55 -1.41
N VAL A 89 11.53 -14.61 -1.12
CA VAL A 89 11.80 -13.17 -1.27
C VAL A 89 12.97 -12.73 -0.39
N GLY A 90 13.05 -13.26 0.84
CA GLY A 90 14.16 -12.97 1.76
C GLY A 90 15.52 -13.45 1.23
N ASP A 91 15.59 -14.67 0.69
CA ASP A 91 16.82 -15.22 0.11
C ASP A 91 17.27 -14.41 -1.10
N VAL A 92 16.34 -14.01 -1.96
CA VAL A 92 16.63 -13.12 -3.11
C VAL A 92 17.10 -11.75 -2.63
N ALA A 93 16.44 -11.15 -1.63
CA ALA A 93 16.83 -9.87 -1.08
C ALA A 93 18.24 -9.88 -0.46
N LEU A 94 18.62 -10.95 0.24
CA LEU A 94 20.00 -11.15 0.70
C LEU A 94 20.99 -11.19 -0.49
N GLY A 95 20.66 -11.96 -1.53
CA GLY A 95 21.48 -12.03 -2.75
C GLY A 95 21.60 -10.71 -3.52
N LEU A 96 20.63 -9.81 -3.39
CA LEU A 96 20.62 -8.49 -4.02
C LEU A 96 21.38 -7.41 -3.26
N GLY A 97 21.83 -7.67 -2.03
CA GLY A 97 22.67 -6.74 -1.26
C GLY A 97 22.09 -6.29 0.08
N SER A 98 20.96 -6.85 0.53
CA SER A 98 20.48 -6.60 1.90
C SER A 98 21.49 -7.17 2.91
N PRO A 99 21.95 -6.38 3.90
CA PRO A 99 22.88 -6.89 4.92
C PRO A 99 22.22 -7.87 5.91
N GLY A 100 20.89 -7.93 5.95
CA GLY A 100 20.15 -8.86 6.81
C GLY A 100 18.65 -8.78 6.59
N VAL A 101 18.01 -9.96 6.62
CA VAL A 101 16.57 -10.12 6.42
C VAL A 101 15.97 -10.91 7.58
N LEU A 102 14.86 -10.41 8.12
CA LEU A 102 14.01 -11.06 9.11
C LEU A 102 12.67 -11.42 8.45
N VAL A 103 12.29 -12.70 8.52
CA VAL A 103 11.05 -13.23 7.92
C VAL A 103 10.01 -13.41 9.02
N LEU A 104 8.86 -12.74 8.89
CA LEU A 104 7.81 -12.67 9.92
C LEU A 104 6.45 -13.12 9.34
N PRO A 105 6.11 -14.41 9.43
CA PRO A 105 4.80 -14.92 9.02
C PRO A 105 3.68 -14.39 9.92
N ALA A 106 2.89 -13.44 9.43
CA ALA A 106 1.88 -12.75 10.24
C ALA A 106 0.69 -12.24 9.43
N ASP A 107 -0.47 -12.09 10.09
CA ASP A 107 -1.68 -11.52 9.51
C ASP A 107 -1.94 -10.11 10.02
N VAL A 108 -1.81 -9.11 9.14
CA VAL A 108 -2.02 -7.69 9.49
C VAL A 108 -3.44 -7.37 9.96
N SER A 109 -4.43 -8.22 9.66
CA SER A 109 -5.80 -8.03 10.17
C SER A 109 -5.92 -8.29 11.68
N LYS A 110 -4.91 -8.93 12.29
CA LYS A 110 -4.92 -9.30 13.72
C LYS A 110 -4.03 -8.34 14.51
N PRO A 111 -4.57 -7.58 15.48
CA PRO A 111 -3.78 -6.64 16.27
C PRO A 111 -2.58 -7.27 16.99
N ARG A 112 -2.72 -8.51 17.49
CA ARG A 112 -1.64 -9.22 18.18
C ARG A 112 -0.48 -9.60 17.27
N ASP A 113 -0.79 -9.98 16.03
CA ASP A 113 0.23 -10.27 15.02
C ASP A 113 0.99 -8.99 14.68
N CYS A 114 0.30 -7.84 14.61
CA CYS A 114 0.92 -6.52 14.41
C CYS A 114 1.86 -6.12 15.55
N GLU A 115 1.46 -6.36 16.79
CA GLU A 115 2.33 -6.14 17.96
C GLU A 115 3.57 -7.04 17.87
N GLY A 116 3.36 -8.34 17.63
CA GLY A 116 4.45 -9.32 17.53
C GLY A 116 5.49 -8.96 16.48
N PHE A 117 5.11 -8.67 15.23
CA PHE A 117 6.10 -8.39 14.20
C PHE A 117 6.83 -7.05 14.39
N ILE A 118 6.22 -6.07 15.08
CA ILE A 118 6.88 -4.81 15.42
C ILE A 118 7.92 -5.07 16.49
N ASP A 119 7.53 -5.76 17.57
CA ASP A 119 8.40 -6.09 18.69
C ASP A 119 9.56 -6.99 18.25
N ASP A 120 9.31 -7.99 17.40
CA ASP A 120 10.33 -8.87 16.84
C ASP A 120 11.31 -8.08 15.98
N THR A 121 10.84 -7.13 15.16
CA THR A 121 11.69 -6.27 14.33
C THR A 121 12.62 -5.43 15.20
N ILE A 122 12.08 -4.80 16.23
CA ILE A 122 12.85 -3.95 17.15
C ILE A 122 13.83 -4.81 17.97
N SER A 123 13.41 -5.99 18.43
CA SER A 123 14.25 -6.89 19.22
C SER A 123 15.41 -7.44 18.39
N TYR A 124 15.17 -7.74 17.11
CA TYR A 124 16.17 -8.32 16.22
C TYR A 124 17.17 -7.28 15.69
N PHE A 125 16.69 -6.13 15.20
CA PHE A 125 17.55 -5.11 14.59
C PHE A 125 17.90 -3.93 15.52
N GLY A 126 17.26 -3.83 16.69
CA GLY A 126 17.44 -2.75 17.65
C GLY A 126 16.77 -1.41 17.26
N ARG A 127 16.15 -1.33 16.08
CA ARG A 127 15.53 -0.11 15.55
C ARG A 127 14.51 -0.43 14.45
N LEU A 128 13.66 0.55 14.14
CA LEU A 128 12.80 0.57 12.96
C LEU A 128 12.87 1.97 12.33
N ASP A 129 13.31 2.05 11.08
CA ASP A 129 13.44 3.33 10.38
C ASP A 129 12.23 3.61 9.49
N HIS A 130 11.84 2.62 8.68
CA HIS A 130 10.77 2.77 7.69
C HIS A 130 9.71 1.68 7.92
N LEU A 131 8.44 2.07 7.92
CA LEU A 131 7.29 1.16 7.89
C LEU A 131 6.57 1.30 6.55
N VAL A 132 6.55 0.23 5.76
CA VAL A 132 5.86 0.15 4.47
C VAL A 132 4.61 -0.72 4.64
N ASN A 133 3.47 -0.06 4.80
CA ASN A 133 2.18 -0.73 4.85
C ASN A 133 1.66 -1.00 3.43
N ASN A 134 1.90 -2.20 2.92
CA ASN A 134 1.55 -2.60 1.55
C ASN A 134 0.58 -3.80 1.48
N ALA A 135 0.40 -4.55 2.58
CA ALA A 135 -0.50 -5.69 2.60
C ALA A 135 -1.94 -5.29 2.23
N SER A 136 -2.43 -5.78 1.10
CA SER A 136 -3.78 -5.46 0.62
C SER A 136 -4.43 -6.63 -0.08
N ILE A 137 -5.76 -6.63 -0.09
CA ILE A 137 -6.59 -7.50 -0.93
C ILE A 137 -7.54 -6.63 -1.76
N TRP A 138 -7.90 -7.14 -2.94
CA TRP A 138 -8.78 -6.45 -3.88
C TRP A 138 -9.92 -7.36 -4.29
N GLN A 139 -11.13 -6.81 -4.39
CA GLN A 139 -12.30 -7.48 -4.94
C GLN A 139 -13.06 -6.50 -5.83
N VAL A 140 -13.43 -6.94 -7.03
CA VAL A 140 -14.24 -6.17 -7.97
C VAL A 140 -15.57 -6.89 -8.13
N CYS A 141 -16.64 -6.26 -7.66
CA CYS A 141 -18.02 -6.72 -7.85
C CYS A 141 -18.96 -5.51 -7.81
N LYS A 142 -20.12 -5.61 -8.48
CA LYS A 142 -21.15 -4.60 -8.27
C LYS A 142 -21.69 -4.74 -6.85
N PHE A 143 -22.08 -3.63 -6.24
CA PHE A 143 -22.61 -3.65 -4.88
C PHE A 143 -23.86 -4.55 -4.76
N GLU A 144 -24.70 -4.57 -5.80
CA GLU A 144 -25.89 -5.42 -5.92
C GLU A 144 -25.56 -6.92 -6.01
N GLU A 145 -24.34 -7.27 -6.46
CA GLU A 145 -23.88 -8.65 -6.64
C GLU A 145 -23.21 -9.20 -5.36
N ILE A 146 -23.08 -8.37 -4.30
CA ILE A 146 -22.50 -8.79 -3.02
C ILE A 146 -23.51 -9.65 -2.25
N GLN A 147 -23.31 -10.96 -2.29
CA GLN A 147 -24.12 -11.91 -1.51
C GLN A 147 -23.74 -11.93 -0.03
N ASP A 148 -22.49 -11.61 0.30
CA ASP A 148 -21.95 -11.69 1.65
C ASP A 148 -21.08 -10.48 1.99
N VAL A 149 -21.60 -9.66 2.90
CA VAL A 149 -20.94 -8.45 3.41
C VAL A 149 -19.67 -8.74 4.22
N ARG A 150 -19.45 -9.99 4.68
CA ARG A 150 -18.23 -10.38 5.40
C ARG A 150 -16.97 -10.17 4.56
N HIS A 151 -17.09 -10.24 3.23
CA HIS A 151 -15.99 -9.93 2.31
C HIS A 151 -15.56 -8.47 2.39
N LEU A 152 -16.52 -7.54 2.50
CA LEU A 152 -16.23 -6.11 2.70
C LEU A 152 -15.57 -5.84 4.05
N ARG A 153 -15.96 -6.59 5.09
CA ARG A 153 -15.28 -6.52 6.39
C ARG A 153 -13.82 -6.95 6.27
N ALA A 154 -13.55 -8.08 5.63
CA ALA A 154 -12.17 -8.55 5.43
C ALA A 154 -11.31 -7.55 4.63
N LEU A 155 -11.88 -6.87 3.63
CA LEU A 155 -11.22 -5.78 2.91
C LEU A 155 -10.82 -4.64 3.87
N MET A 156 -11.74 -4.21 4.75
CA MET A 156 -11.44 -3.17 5.74
C MET A 156 -10.44 -3.65 6.80
N ASP A 157 -10.54 -4.90 7.25
CA ASP A 157 -9.64 -5.48 8.24
C ASP A 157 -8.19 -5.51 7.75
N ILE A 158 -7.96 -5.74 6.44
CA ILE A 158 -6.62 -5.77 5.85
C ILE A 158 -6.18 -4.38 5.37
N ASN A 159 -6.98 -3.75 4.49
CA ASN A 159 -6.56 -2.55 3.76
C ASN A 159 -6.62 -1.28 4.64
N PHE A 160 -7.42 -1.29 5.70
CA PHE A 160 -7.52 -0.17 6.62
C PHE A 160 -6.89 -0.53 7.97
N TRP A 161 -7.47 -1.48 8.70
CA TRP A 161 -7.00 -1.83 10.04
C TRP A 161 -5.58 -2.41 10.04
N GLY A 162 -5.25 -3.23 9.04
CA GLY A 162 -3.90 -3.76 8.84
C GLY A 162 -2.83 -2.71 8.53
N HIS A 163 -3.22 -1.45 8.33
CA HIS A 163 -2.30 -0.32 8.24
C HIS A 163 -2.32 0.52 9.52
N VAL A 164 -3.49 0.69 10.14
CA VAL A 164 -3.68 1.47 11.37
C VAL A 164 -2.92 0.83 12.55
N TYR A 165 -3.06 -0.48 12.76
CA TYR A 165 -2.41 -1.16 13.89
C TYR A 165 -0.89 -1.06 13.86
N PRO A 166 -0.18 -1.50 12.79
CA PRO A 166 1.27 -1.41 12.78
C PRO A 166 1.77 0.02 12.81
N THR A 167 1.06 0.97 12.18
CA THR A 167 1.45 2.39 12.25
C THR A 167 1.40 2.90 13.68
N ARG A 168 0.30 2.65 14.40
CA ARG A 168 0.16 3.06 15.80
C ARG A 168 1.27 2.49 16.68
N LEU A 169 1.63 1.23 16.46
CA LEU A 169 2.66 0.52 17.23
C LEU A 169 4.08 0.98 16.85
N ALA A 170 4.33 1.31 15.59
CA ALA A 170 5.64 1.73 15.09
C ALA A 170 6.01 3.17 15.47
N ILE A 171 5.04 4.09 15.58
CA ILE A 171 5.27 5.52 15.90
C ILE A 171 6.33 5.77 16.99
N PRO A 172 6.27 5.14 18.18
CA PRO A 172 7.28 5.37 19.22
C PRO A 172 8.70 4.89 18.86
N HIS A 173 8.84 4.02 17.88
CA HIS A 173 10.11 3.39 17.48
C HIS A 173 10.69 3.95 16.19
N LEU A 174 9.87 4.61 15.36
CA LEU A 174 10.32 5.28 14.16
C LEU A 174 11.29 6.39 14.55
N GLN A 175 12.55 6.26 14.14
CA GLN A 175 13.50 7.35 14.29
C GLN A 175 12.99 8.55 13.47
N LEU A 176 12.68 9.63 14.18
CA LEU A 176 12.12 10.86 13.63
C LEU A 176 13.13 11.52 12.69
N VAL A 177 13.23 11.04 11.46
CA VAL A 177 13.63 11.86 10.34
C VAL A 177 12.39 12.69 10.01
N LEU A 178 12.38 13.94 10.44
CA LEU A 178 11.40 14.93 10.04
C LEU A 178 11.61 15.28 8.56
N HIS A 179 11.35 14.32 7.67
CA HIS A 179 11.09 14.62 6.27
C HIS A 179 9.60 14.86 6.13
N ILE A 180 9.28 16.14 5.94
CA ILE A 180 8.00 16.58 5.38
C ILE A 180 7.94 16.10 3.92
N HIS A 181 7.82 14.78 3.71
CA HIS A 181 7.23 14.22 2.49
C HIS A 181 5.79 13.81 2.85
N ARG A 182 4.97 14.87 2.95
CA ARG A 182 3.53 14.94 2.67
C ARG A 182 2.81 13.60 2.43
N GLU A 183 1.83 13.32 3.29
CA GLU A 183 0.54 12.60 3.10
C GLU A 183 0.44 11.32 2.24
N GLU A 184 1.49 10.85 1.59
CA GLU A 184 1.43 9.76 0.59
C GLU A 184 2.52 8.69 0.81
N HIS A 185 3.35 8.80 1.86
CA HIS A 185 4.36 7.80 2.22
C HIS A 185 3.97 6.90 3.42
N LEU A 186 2.68 6.81 3.72
CA LEU A 186 2.11 5.46 3.82
C LEU A 186 2.04 4.98 2.37
N LEU A 187 2.90 4.04 1.97
CA LEU A 187 2.78 3.33 0.69
C LEU A 187 1.52 2.43 0.71
N GLN A 188 0.35 3.00 1.04
CA GLN A 188 -0.94 2.48 0.63
C GLN A 188 -0.95 2.53 -0.89
N CYS A 189 -0.45 1.46 -1.49
CA CYS A 189 -0.68 1.19 -2.90
C CYS A 189 -2.17 0.83 -3.07
N GLN A 190 -3.05 1.82 -2.91
CA GLN A 190 -4.41 1.70 -3.39
C GLN A 190 -4.32 1.72 -4.91
N GLN A 191 -4.57 0.57 -5.53
CA GLN A 191 -4.79 0.50 -6.97
C GLN A 191 -5.90 1.49 -7.32
N GLY A 192 -5.60 2.45 -8.18
CA GLY A 192 -6.63 3.25 -8.84
C GLY A 192 -7.49 2.33 -9.70
N GLY A 193 -8.70 2.02 -9.24
CA GLY A 193 -9.75 1.48 -10.09
C GLY A 193 -10.20 2.58 -11.06
N GLY A 194 -9.60 2.61 -12.25
CA GLY A 194 -9.84 3.68 -13.21
C GLY A 194 -9.41 3.33 -14.63
N ALA A 195 -9.97 2.26 -15.21
CA ALA A 195 -10.10 2.13 -16.66
C ALA A 195 -11.24 1.16 -16.97
N GLN A 196 -12.45 1.72 -17.04
CA GLN A 196 -13.62 1.08 -17.62
C GLN A 196 -13.39 0.94 -19.13
N LEU A 197 -13.05 -0.25 -19.61
CA LEU A 197 -13.23 -0.60 -21.03
C LEU A 197 -14.55 -1.36 -21.15
N LEU A 198 -15.62 -0.61 -21.36
CA LEU A 198 -16.92 -1.14 -21.79
C LEU A 198 -16.72 -1.95 -23.08
N ARG A 199 -16.86 -3.28 -23.01
CA ARG A 199 -17.32 -4.06 -24.16
C ARG A 199 -18.76 -4.47 -23.90
N HIS A 200 -19.65 -3.95 -24.74
CA HIS A 200 -21.01 -4.45 -24.84
C HIS A 200 -21.00 -5.90 -25.36
N PRO A 201 -21.98 -6.72 -24.93
CA PRO A 201 -22.17 -8.07 -25.42
C PRO A 201 -22.85 -8.03 -26.80
N GLU A 202 -22.41 -8.88 -27.72
CA GLU A 202 -23.24 -9.71 -28.60
C GLU A 202 -22.32 -10.57 -29.48
N ASP A 203 -22.83 -11.73 -29.87
CA ASP A 203 -22.37 -12.65 -30.92
C ASP A 203 -21.34 -13.74 -30.55
N GLY A 204 -21.86 -14.80 -29.93
CA GLY A 204 -22.20 -16.00 -30.70
C GLY A 204 -21.09 -16.99 -31.10
N ALA A 205 -21.41 -18.27 -30.84
CA ALA A 205 -20.89 -19.47 -31.49
C ALA A 205 -19.56 -20.07 -30.98
N GLY A 206 -19.72 -21.01 -30.05
CA GLY A 206 -19.37 -22.41 -30.30
C GLY A 206 -17.89 -22.79 -30.30
N GLN A 207 -17.48 -23.48 -29.24
CA GLN A 207 -16.83 -24.79 -29.39
C GLN A 207 -16.80 -25.54 -28.05
N ARG A 208 -17.38 -26.73 -28.08
CA ARG A 208 -17.31 -27.74 -27.01
C ARG A 208 -15.93 -28.39 -27.07
N HIS A 209 -15.25 -28.54 -25.94
CA HIS A 209 -14.15 -29.51 -25.81
C HIS A 209 -14.61 -30.72 -24.97
N PRO A 210 -14.25 -31.95 -25.38
CA PRO A 210 -14.76 -33.17 -24.75
C PRO A 210 -13.92 -33.60 -23.55
N HIS A 211 -14.59 -34.36 -22.68
CA HIS A 211 -14.05 -35.17 -21.60
C HIS A 211 -12.84 -36.03 -22.00
N HIS A 212 -11.81 -36.07 -21.16
CA HIS A 212 -10.89 -37.20 -21.07
C HIS A 212 -11.02 -37.89 -19.70
N ARG A 213 -11.55 -39.13 -19.72
CA ARG A 213 -11.43 -40.12 -18.65
C ARG A 213 -10.21 -41.01 -18.95
N GLY A 214 -9.40 -41.23 -17.91
CA GLY A 214 -8.95 -42.56 -17.49
C GLY A 214 -7.75 -43.22 -18.18
N GLY A 215 -6.81 -43.71 -17.35
CA GLY A 215 -6.33 -45.09 -17.49
C GLY A 215 -4.83 -45.34 -17.62
N ALA A 216 -4.19 -45.55 -16.46
CA ALA A 216 -3.21 -46.62 -16.16
C ALA A 216 -2.06 -46.94 -17.15
N ARG A 217 -0.82 -46.84 -16.64
CA ARG A 217 0.25 -47.81 -16.91
C ARG A 217 0.99 -48.19 -15.62
N ARG A 218 1.02 -49.51 -15.35
CA ARG A 218 1.88 -50.22 -14.41
C ARG A 218 3.18 -50.66 -15.11
N GLY A 219 4.21 -50.89 -14.30
CA GLY A 219 5.46 -51.60 -14.61
C GLY A 219 6.63 -50.85 -13.98
N GLY A 220 7.15 -51.23 -12.81
CA GLY A 220 7.94 -52.43 -12.49
C GLY A 220 9.32 -51.89 -12.08
N VAL A 221 9.83 -52.14 -10.86
CA VAL A 221 10.41 -53.38 -10.34
C VAL A 221 10.17 -53.46 -8.84
#